data_AF-A0A8J6MHZ9-F1
#
_entry.id   AF-A0A8J6MHZ9-F1
#
_cell.length_a   1.000
_cell.length_b   1.000
_cell.length_c   1.000
_cell.angle_alpha   90.00
_cell.angle_beta   90.00
_cell.angle_gamma   90.00
#
_symmetry.space_group_name_H-M   'P 1'
#
loop_
_entity.id
_entity.type
_entity.pdbx_description
1 polymer ?
#
loop_
_entity_poly.entity_id
_entity_poly.type
_entity_poly.pdbx_seq_one_letter_code
_entity_poly.pdbx_strand_id
1 'polypeptide(L)'
;MHQSLSAPPLRPAAPRGLCTDCGVSRMVDHKACGTACQFIAPDYAALETRVHGRSRDPARPDELHFGPFRQMLRARLRTPAPGAQWTGITTRLAERLLEAGAV
;
A
#
# COMPACT_ATOMS: atom_id res chain seq x y z
N MET A 1 -17.57 -17.86 15.69
CA MET A 1 -16.75 -18.52 14.65
C MET A 1 -16.71 -17.59 13.47
N HIS A 2 -15.58 -16.92 13.23
CA HIS A 2 -15.46 -15.97 12.11
C HIS A 2 -15.34 -16.78 10.82
N GLN A 3 -16.35 -16.63 9.96
CA GLN A 3 -16.36 -17.18 8.62
C GLN A 3 -15.12 -16.64 7.89
N SER A 4 -14.21 -17.54 7.51
CA SER A 4 -13.02 -17.20 6.75
C SER A 4 -13.45 -16.52 5.45
N LEU A 5 -12.89 -15.34 5.18
CA LEU A 5 -12.98 -14.71 3.87
C LEU A 5 -12.48 -15.72 2.83
N SER A 6 -13.32 -16.04 1.84
CA SER A 6 -12.91 -16.88 0.71
C SER A 6 -11.97 -16.04 -0.16
N ALA A 7 -10.70 -16.43 -0.22
CA ALA A 7 -9.75 -15.85 -1.16
C ALA A 7 -9.76 -16.67 -2.46
N PRO A 8 -9.78 -16.04 -3.64
CA PRO A 8 -9.63 -16.77 -4.89
C PRO A 8 -8.26 -17.48 -4.94
N PRO A 9 -8.15 -18.63 -5.61
CA PRO A 9 -6.87 -19.30 -5.76
C PRO A 9 -5.88 -18.40 -6.51
N LEU A 10 -4.70 -18.20 -5.92
CA LEU A 10 -3.63 -17.44 -6.55
C LEU A 10 -2.76 -18.35 -7.43
N ARG A 11 -2.30 -17.81 -8.56
CA ARG A 11 -1.32 -18.50 -9.41
C ARG A 11 0.04 -18.63 -8.71
N PRO A 12 0.85 -19.64 -9.06
CA PRO A 12 2.22 -19.73 -8.57
C PRO A 12 3.02 -18.49 -8.96
N ALA A 13 3.89 -18.03 -8.06
CA ALA A 13 4.76 -16.90 -8.34
C ALA A 13 5.87 -17.31 -9.32
N ALA A 14 6.10 -16.49 -10.35
CA ALA A 14 7.32 -16.58 -11.13
C ALA A 14 8.53 -16.22 -10.23
N PRO A 15 9.59 -17.07 -10.15
CA PRO A 15 10.66 -16.89 -9.18
C PRO A 15 11.51 -15.64 -9.45
N ARG A 16 11.89 -14.93 -8.39
CA ARG A 16 12.84 -13.80 -8.38
C ARG A 16 13.70 -13.89 -7.12
N GLY A 17 14.98 -13.52 -7.21
CA GLY A 17 15.91 -13.65 -6.08
C GLY A 17 15.52 -12.83 -4.84
N LEU A 18 15.03 -11.61 -5.04
CA LEU A 18 14.60 -10.70 -3.95
C LEU A 18 13.07 -10.55 -3.88
N CYS A 19 12.31 -11.60 -4.21
CA CYS A 19 10.85 -11.54 -4.20
C CYS A 19 10.31 -11.39 -2.77
N THR A 20 9.46 -10.38 -2.53
CA THR A 20 8.73 -10.20 -1.27
C THR A 20 7.26 -10.62 -1.36
N ASP A 21 6.90 -11.36 -2.41
CA ASP A 21 5.55 -11.83 -2.71
C ASP A 21 4.47 -10.71 -2.77
N CYS A 22 4.78 -9.58 -3.41
CA CYS A 22 3.83 -8.47 -3.60
C CYS A 22 2.67 -8.79 -4.58
N GLY A 23 2.63 -9.98 -5.16
CA GLY A 23 1.58 -10.44 -6.08
C GLY A 23 1.85 -10.20 -7.57
N VAL A 24 2.75 -9.28 -7.96
CA VAL A 24 3.04 -9.00 -9.39
C VAL A 24 3.54 -10.24 -10.13
N SER A 25 4.38 -11.05 -9.50
CA SER A 25 4.91 -12.29 -10.08
C SER A 25 3.85 -13.38 -10.30
N ARG A 26 2.63 -13.20 -9.77
CA ARG A 26 1.48 -14.10 -9.93
C ARG A 26 0.47 -13.58 -10.96
N MET A 27 0.67 -12.38 -11.51
CA MET A 27 -0.20 -11.79 -12.54
C MET A 27 -0.04 -12.48 -13.90
N VAL A 28 -0.95 -12.21 -14.85
CA VAL A 28 -0.90 -12.80 -16.21
C VAL A 28 0.39 -12.34 -16.87
N ASP A 29 0.64 -11.05 -16.79
CA ASP A 29 1.93 -10.47 -17.10
C ASP A 29 2.84 -10.44 -15.87
N HIS A 30 3.43 -11.58 -15.53
CA HIS A 30 4.46 -11.65 -14.49
C HIS A 30 5.77 -10.91 -14.88
N LYS A 31 5.93 -10.50 -16.16
CA LYS A 31 7.09 -9.73 -16.62
C LYS A 31 6.98 -8.26 -16.25
N ALA A 32 5.79 -7.78 -15.87
CA ALA A 32 5.59 -6.47 -15.25
C ALA A 32 6.51 -6.23 -14.02
N CYS A 33 7.04 -7.29 -13.39
CA CYS A 33 8.11 -7.15 -12.40
C CYS A 33 9.31 -6.32 -12.91
N GLY A 34 9.66 -6.39 -14.21
CA GLY A 34 10.78 -5.66 -14.80
C GLY A 34 10.62 -4.14 -14.79
N THR A 35 9.39 -3.64 -14.63
CA THR A 35 9.08 -2.21 -14.64
C THR A 35 8.39 -1.73 -13.36
N ALA A 36 7.81 -2.64 -12.56
CA ALA A 36 7.05 -2.30 -11.36
C ALA A 36 7.70 -2.76 -10.05
N CYS A 37 8.64 -3.70 -10.09
CA CYS A 37 9.21 -4.25 -8.87
C CYS A 37 10.20 -3.27 -8.24
N GLN A 38 9.97 -2.93 -6.97
CA GLN A 38 10.86 -2.12 -6.14
C GLN A 38 12.31 -2.66 -6.11
N PHE A 39 12.51 -3.97 -6.19
CA PHE A 39 13.84 -4.58 -6.09
C PHE A 39 14.54 -4.77 -7.44
N ILE A 40 13.86 -4.46 -8.56
CA ILE A 40 14.41 -4.63 -9.92
C ILE A 40 14.56 -3.27 -10.61
N ALA A 41 13.55 -2.41 -10.52
CA ALA A 41 13.52 -1.11 -11.19
C ALA A 41 12.90 -0.03 -10.28
N PRO A 42 13.56 0.34 -9.16
CA PRO A 42 13.09 1.41 -8.31
C PRO A 42 13.28 2.79 -8.95
N ASP A 43 12.25 3.63 -8.92
CA ASP A 43 12.33 5.05 -9.30
C ASP A 43 11.44 5.90 -8.38
N TYR A 44 11.91 6.08 -7.14
CA TYR A 44 11.12 6.78 -6.13
C TYR A 44 10.87 8.26 -6.47
N ALA A 45 11.84 8.97 -7.01
CA ALA A 45 11.70 10.41 -7.29
C ALA A 45 10.67 10.67 -8.39
N ALA A 46 10.69 9.89 -9.47
CA ALA A 46 9.69 10.02 -10.53
C ALA A 46 8.31 9.58 -10.04
N LEU A 47 8.22 8.51 -9.25
CA LEU A 47 6.95 8.04 -8.68
C LEU A 47 6.34 9.05 -7.70
N GLU A 48 7.14 9.65 -6.83
CA GLU A 48 6.70 10.72 -5.92
C GLU A 48 6.18 11.92 -6.71
N THR A 49 6.93 12.37 -7.71
CA THR A 49 6.51 13.48 -8.57
C THR A 49 5.18 13.18 -9.26
N ARG A 50 5.02 11.96 -9.79
CA ARG A 50 3.80 11.55 -10.48
C ARG A 50 2.58 11.47 -9.56
N VAL A 51 2.75 10.98 -8.32
CA VAL A 51 1.63 10.74 -7.39
C VAL A 51 1.33 11.96 -6.52
N HIS A 52 2.34 12.73 -6.13
CA HIS A 52 2.23 13.85 -5.19
C HIS A 52 2.44 15.23 -5.84
N GLY A 53 2.82 15.28 -7.13
CA GLY A 53 3.13 16.52 -7.86
C GLY A 53 4.55 17.05 -7.61
N ARG A 54 5.32 16.42 -6.73
CA ARG A 54 6.73 16.72 -6.44
C ARG A 54 7.43 15.54 -5.77
N SER A 55 8.75 15.50 -5.85
CA SER A 55 9.56 14.64 -4.98
C SER A 55 9.64 15.18 -3.56
N ARG A 56 10.17 14.38 -2.64
CA ARG A 56 10.58 14.83 -1.30
C ARG A 56 11.53 16.02 -1.39
N ASP A 57 11.38 16.97 -0.48
CA ASP A 57 12.19 18.17 -0.37
C ASP A 57 13.34 17.94 0.63
N PRO A 58 14.61 17.96 0.19
CA PRO A 58 15.76 17.77 1.08
C PRO A 58 15.89 18.85 2.17
N ALA A 59 15.28 20.03 1.97
CA ALA A 59 15.27 21.10 2.97
C ALA A 59 14.20 20.88 4.07
N ARG A 60 13.37 19.83 3.94
CA ARG A 60 12.38 19.41 4.95
C ARG A 60 12.81 18.09 5.57
N PRO A 61 13.52 18.09 6.73
CA PRO A 61 14.14 16.89 7.28
C PRO A 61 13.18 15.71 7.49
N ASP A 62 11.93 15.98 7.89
CA ASP A 62 10.93 14.93 8.05
C ASP A 62 10.64 14.19 6.74
N GLU A 63 10.71 14.86 5.58
CA GLU A 63 10.47 14.21 4.29
C GLU A 63 11.59 13.26 3.87
N LEU A 64 12.80 13.42 4.44
CA LEU A 64 13.89 12.47 4.22
C LEU A 64 13.57 11.10 4.84
N HIS A 65 12.81 11.08 5.93
CA HIS A 65 12.44 9.85 6.64
C HIS A 65 11.04 9.35 6.26
N PHE A 66 10.06 10.25 6.17
CA PHE A 66 8.64 9.91 5.98
C PHE A 66 8.15 10.08 4.52
N GLY A 67 8.97 10.63 3.62
CA GLY A 67 8.58 10.99 2.25
C GLY A 67 7.70 12.26 2.19
N PRO A 68 7.14 12.61 1.01
CA PRO A 68 6.27 13.78 0.88
C PRO A 68 4.98 13.66 1.72
N PHE A 69 4.68 14.67 2.55
CA PHE A 69 3.46 14.68 3.37
C PHE A 69 2.79 16.07 3.44
N ARG A 70 1.49 16.06 3.76
CA ARG A 70 0.71 17.29 4.07
C ARG A 70 0.63 17.57 5.57
N GLN A 71 0.42 16.54 6.38
CA GLN A 71 0.29 16.62 7.84
C GLN A 71 0.62 15.27 8.48
N MET A 72 1.13 15.28 9.71
CA MET A 72 1.34 14.09 10.53
C MET A 72 0.45 14.17 11.78
N LEU A 73 -0.33 13.12 12.04
CA LEU A 73 -1.35 13.10 13.08
C LEU A 73 -1.29 11.78 13.87
N ARG A 74 -1.76 11.80 15.12
CA ARG A 74 -2.06 10.60 15.91
C ARG A 74 -3.56 10.46 16.10
N ALA A 75 -4.13 9.31 15.74
CA ALA A 75 -5.57 9.08 15.80
C ALA A 75 -5.91 7.71 16.41
N ARG A 76 -7.13 7.62 16.96
CA ARG A 76 -7.77 6.37 17.38
C ARG A 76 -9.27 6.45 17.09
N LEU A 77 -9.92 5.33 16.75
CA LEU A 77 -11.39 5.31 16.73
C LEU A 77 -11.93 5.49 18.15
N ARG A 78 -13.02 6.25 18.28
CA ARG A 78 -13.74 6.41 19.55
C ARG A 78 -14.26 5.08 20.07
N THR A 79 -14.77 4.26 19.14
CA THR A 79 -15.19 2.88 19.38
C THR A 79 -14.31 1.97 18.51
N PRO A 80 -13.35 1.24 19.09
CA PRO A 80 -12.50 0.29 18.34
C PRO A 80 -13.33 -0.79 17.64
N ALA A 81 -12.93 -1.16 16.43
CA ALA A 81 -13.56 -2.26 15.69
C ALA A 81 -13.16 -3.63 16.27
N PRO A 82 -14.11 -4.54 16.54
CA PRO A 82 -13.79 -5.88 17.02
C PRO A 82 -12.87 -6.64 16.06
N GLY A 83 -11.83 -7.28 16.60
CA GLY A 83 -10.89 -8.10 15.81
C GLY A 83 -9.88 -7.32 14.97
N ALA A 84 -9.87 -5.98 15.02
CA ALA A 84 -8.85 -5.18 14.37
C ALA A 84 -7.50 -5.27 15.11
N GLN A 85 -6.39 -5.16 14.37
CA GLN A 85 -5.03 -5.18 14.94
C GLN A 85 -4.78 -4.02 15.94
N TRP A 86 -5.41 -2.87 15.72
CA TRP A 86 -5.39 -1.69 16.59
C TRP A 86 -6.84 -1.25 16.83
N THR A 87 -7.14 0.05 16.71
CA THR A 87 -8.54 0.51 16.79
C THR A 87 -9.36 0.30 15.51
N GLY A 88 -8.73 -0.03 14.38
CA GLY A 88 -9.43 -0.35 13.12
C GLY A 88 -9.64 0.82 12.15
N ILE A 89 -8.77 1.84 12.19
CA ILE A 89 -8.88 3.03 11.32
C ILE A 89 -8.91 2.65 9.82
N THR A 90 -8.02 1.77 9.36
CA THR A 90 -7.98 1.34 7.95
C THR A 90 -9.28 0.67 7.52
N THR A 91 -9.81 -0.24 8.35
CA THR A 91 -11.10 -0.91 8.09
C THR A 91 -12.23 0.10 7.99
N ARG A 92 -12.30 1.05 8.93
CA ARG A 92 -13.36 2.07 8.93
C ARG A 92 -13.28 3.02 7.74
N LEU A 93 -12.08 3.39 7.31
CA LEU A 93 -11.90 4.21 6.10
C LEU A 93 -12.37 3.45 4.85
N ALA A 94 -11.98 2.18 4.70
CA ALA A 94 -12.42 1.36 3.57
C ALA A 94 -13.96 1.19 3.52
N GLU A 95 -14.58 0.88 4.67
CA GLU A 95 -16.04 0.81 4.82
C GLU A 95 -16.71 2.12 4.37
N ARG A 96 -16.23 3.27 4.85
CA ARG A 96 -16.79 4.57 4.50
C ARG A 96 -16.64 4.93 3.03
N LEU A 97 -15.52 4.57 2.40
CA LEU A 97 -15.32 4.79 0.96
C LEU A 97 -16.31 3.97 0.12
N LEU A 98 -16.59 2.73 0.51
CA LEU A 98 -17.60 1.88 -0.15
C LEU A 98 -19.02 2.43 0.04
N GLU A 99 -19.39 2.77 1.28
CA GLU A 99 -20.72 3.35 1.58
C GLU A 99 -20.98 4.65 0.81
N ALA A 100 -19.94 5.47 0.62
CA ALA A 100 -20.02 6.73 -0.10
C ALA A 100 -19.90 6.57 -1.63
N GLY A 101 -19.66 5.36 -2.15
CA GLY A 101 -19.42 5.13 -3.58
C GLY A 101 -18.19 5.85 -4.13
N ALA A 102 -17.17 6.06 -3.28
CA ALA A 102 -15.93 6.74 -3.67
C ALA A 102 -14.90 5.80 -4.33
N VAL A 103 -15.19 4.49 -4.36
CA VAL A 103 -14.41 3.41 -4.97
C VAL A 103 -15.33 2.37 -5.60
#